data_AF-A0A849GEX9-F1
#
_entry.id   AF-A0A849GEX9-F1
#
_cell.length_a   1.000
_cell.length_b   1.000
_cell.length_c   1.000
_cell.angle_alpha   90.00
_cell.angle_beta   90.00
_cell.angle_gamma   90.00
#
_symmetry.space_group_name_H-M   'P 1'
#
loop_
_entity.id
_entity.type
_entity.pdbx_description
1 polymer ?
#
loop_
_entity_poly.entity_id
_entity_poly.type
_entity_poly.pdbx_seq_one_letter_code
_entity_poly.pdbx_strand_id
1 'polypeptide(L)'
;MAEKIKDADDRRLESMFHTSPIADDGFSDRIVKRIRRKLYLRRLTLPVAATLGGLLAFKPFTGLINSIYRILLDMPMDFLPSATAYLPSLQLTVTGGLILFVVLMSLSMLED
;
A
#
# COMPACT_ATOMS: atom_id res chain seq x y z
N MET A 1 26.47 56.33 -20.72
CA MET A 1 26.36 55.82 -22.11
C MET A 1 26.66 54.33 -22.23
N ALA A 2 27.56 53.75 -21.43
CA ALA A 2 27.87 52.30 -21.44
C ALA A 2 26.67 51.40 -21.09
N GLU A 3 25.78 51.85 -20.20
CA GLU A 3 24.60 51.10 -19.76
C GLU A 3 23.57 50.87 -20.87
N LYS A 4 23.38 51.84 -21.79
CA LYS A 4 22.44 51.72 -22.92
C LYS A 4 22.90 50.75 -24.02
N ILE A 5 24.21 50.49 -24.11
CA ILE A 5 24.77 49.56 -25.11
C ILE A 5 24.53 48.12 -24.65
N LYS A 6 24.73 47.84 -23.36
CA LYS A 6 24.46 46.53 -22.75
C LYS A 6 22.99 46.11 -22.92
N ASP A 7 22.08 47.08 -22.77
CA ASP A 7 20.64 46.89 -22.91
C ASP A 7 20.18 46.56 -24.35
N ALA A 8 20.95 46.96 -25.36
CA ALA A 8 20.70 46.65 -26.76
C ALA A 8 21.26 45.26 -27.13
N ASP A 9 22.42 44.91 -26.60
CA ASP A 9 23.04 43.59 -26.79
C ASP A 9 22.26 42.50 -26.04
N ASP A 10 21.78 42.77 -24.83
CA ASP A 10 20.94 41.86 -24.05
C ASP A 10 19.62 41.57 -24.76
N ARG A 11 18.94 42.59 -25.31
CA ARG A 11 17.73 42.39 -26.14
C ARG A 11 18.00 41.61 -27.42
N ARG A 12 19.18 41.79 -28.01
CA ARG A 12 19.60 41.05 -29.20
C ARG A 12 19.85 39.58 -28.88
N LEU A 13 20.49 39.29 -27.75
CA LEU A 13 20.67 37.94 -27.23
C LEU A 13 19.33 37.29 -26.90
N GLU A 14 18.42 38.01 -26.22
CA GLU A 14 17.07 37.53 -25.91
C GLU A 14 16.30 37.15 -27.18
N SER A 15 16.41 37.95 -28.25
CA SER A 15 15.81 37.64 -29.55
C SER A 15 16.42 36.40 -30.24
N MET A 16 17.70 36.09 -29.97
CA MET A 16 18.37 34.90 -30.50
C MET A 16 17.99 33.62 -29.74
N PHE A 17 17.58 33.74 -28.48
CA PHE A 17 17.17 32.62 -27.64
C PHE A 17 15.65 32.42 -27.58
N HIS A 18 14.87 33.30 -28.22
CA HIS A 18 13.44 33.09 -28.49
C HIS A 18 13.26 31.94 -29.49
N THR A 19 13.38 30.71 -29.02
CA THR A 19 12.98 29.52 -29.76
C THR A 19 11.51 29.25 -29.49
N SER A 20 10.75 29.00 -30.56
CA SER A 20 9.39 28.50 -30.44
C SER A 20 9.43 27.16 -29.71
N PRO A 21 8.54 26.91 -28.73
CA PRO A 21 8.47 25.61 -28.07
C PRO A 21 8.32 24.51 -29.12
N ILE A 22 9.22 23.53 -29.06
CA ILE A 22 9.17 22.36 -29.93
C ILE A 22 7.85 21.64 -29.64
N ALA A 23 7.01 21.51 -30.66
CA ALA A 23 5.78 20.74 -30.54
C ALA A 23 6.14 19.28 -30.22
N ASP A 24 5.71 18.82 -29.06
CA ASP A 24 5.77 17.41 -28.71
C ASP A 24 4.65 16.68 -29.47
N ASP A 25 4.99 15.69 -30.30
CA ASP A 25 4.06 14.82 -31.05
C ASP A 25 3.30 13.84 -30.12
N GLY A 26 2.83 14.34 -28.97
CA GLY A 26 2.14 13.56 -27.94
C GLY A 26 3.00 12.44 -27.36
N PHE A 27 4.34 12.54 -27.41
CA PHE A 27 5.25 11.58 -26.80
C PHE A 27 5.14 11.64 -25.27
N SER A 28 5.16 12.84 -24.69
CA SER A 28 4.99 13.01 -23.23
C SER A 28 3.64 12.47 -22.76
N ASP A 29 2.56 12.75 -23.48
CA ASP A 29 1.23 12.24 -23.13
C ASP A 29 1.15 10.71 -23.16
N ARG A 30 1.78 10.07 -24.16
CA ARG A 30 1.85 8.62 -24.26
C ARG A 30 2.65 8.01 -23.11
N ILE A 31 3.78 8.62 -22.74
CA ILE A 31 4.59 8.16 -21.61
C ILE A 31 3.85 8.36 -20.28
N VAL A 32 3.26 9.53 -20.05
CA VAL A 32 2.52 9.84 -18.82
C VAL A 32 1.34 8.88 -18.65
N LYS A 33 0.59 8.56 -19.72
CA LYS A 33 -0.49 7.55 -19.68
C LYS A 33 0.04 6.15 -19.34
N ARG A 34 1.18 5.75 -19.92
CA ARG A 34 1.82 4.46 -19.63
C ARG A 34 2.26 4.37 -18.16
N ILE A 35 2.88 5.42 -17.63
CA ILE A 35 3.33 5.49 -16.24
C ILE A 35 2.14 5.44 -15.29
N ARG A 36 1.10 6.27 -15.51
CA ARG A 36 -0.13 6.25 -14.69
C ARG A 36 -0.77 4.87 -14.67
N ARG A 37 -0.88 4.20 -15.82
CA ARG A 37 -1.43 2.85 -15.88
C ARG A 37 -0.62 1.85 -15.05
N LYS A 38 0.70 1.94 -15.09
CA LYS A 38 1.59 1.06 -14.32
C LYS A 38 1.48 1.31 -12.81
N LEU A 39 1.42 2.59 -12.40
CA LEU A 39 1.19 2.98 -11.01
C LEU A 39 -0.17 2.49 -10.50
N TYR A 40 -1.23 2.66 -11.29
CA TYR A 40 -2.56 2.19 -10.94
C TYR A 40 -2.61 0.67 -10.77
N LEU A 41 -2.01 -0.09 -11.69
CA LEU A 41 -1.92 -1.55 -11.57
C LEU A 41 -1.15 -1.98 -10.32
N ARG A 42 -0.06 -1.28 -9.98
CA ARG A 42 0.74 -1.58 -8.78
C ARG A 42 -0.07 -1.32 -7.50
N ARG A 43 -0.86 -0.24 -7.44
CA ARG A 43 -1.77 0.05 -6.32
C ARG A 43 -2.80 -1.05 -6.11
N LEU A 44 -3.24 -1.72 -7.18
CA LEU A 44 -4.20 -2.82 -7.08
C LEU A 44 -3.58 -4.16 -6.66
N THR A 45 -2.27 -4.38 -6.82
CA THR A 45 -1.67 -5.70 -6.52
C THR A 45 -1.81 -6.11 -5.06
N LEU A 46 -1.64 -5.17 -4.12
CA LEU A 46 -1.71 -5.45 -2.68
C LEU A 46 -3.13 -5.82 -2.21
N PRO A 47 -4.19 -5.04 -2.48
CA PRO A 47 -5.55 -5.42 -2.08
C PRO A 47 -6.04 -6.68 -2.78
N VAL A 48 -5.64 -6.92 -4.04
CA VAL A 48 -5.97 -8.17 -4.75
C VAL A 48 -5.28 -9.38 -4.11
N ALA A 49 -4.00 -9.27 -3.75
CA ALA A 49 -3.29 -10.33 -3.07
C ALA A 49 -3.89 -10.62 -1.68
N ALA A 50 -4.25 -9.57 -0.92
CA ALA A 50 -4.87 -9.72 0.40
C ALA A 50 -6.25 -10.40 0.32
N THR A 51 -7.10 -10.00 -0.64
CA THR A 51 -8.42 -10.61 -0.83
C THR A 51 -8.34 -12.06 -1.28
N LEU A 52 -7.49 -12.37 -2.26
CA LEU A 52 -7.28 -13.74 -2.72
C LEU A 52 -6.65 -14.62 -1.62
N GLY A 53 -5.64 -14.11 -0.92
CA GLY A 53 -5.02 -14.79 0.22
C GLY A 53 -6.03 -15.10 1.33
N GLY A 54 -6.88 -14.13 1.67
CA GLY A 54 -7.96 -14.30 2.65
C GLY A 54 -8.98 -15.36 2.23
N LEU A 55 -9.43 -15.35 0.97
CA LEU A 55 -10.36 -16.35 0.44
C LEU A 55 -9.77 -17.77 0.47
N LEU A 56 -8.51 -17.93 0.09
CA LEU A 56 -7.83 -19.22 0.11
C LEU A 56 -7.58 -19.72 1.54
N ALA A 57 -7.24 -18.82 2.46
CA ALA A 57 -7.01 -19.15 3.86
C ALA A 57 -8.29 -19.45 4.65
N PHE A 58 -9.47 -19.03 4.17
CA PHE A 58 -10.73 -19.19 4.88
C PHE A 58 -11.07 -20.66 5.20
N LYS A 59 -10.93 -21.56 4.22
CA LYS A 59 -11.25 -22.98 4.40
C LYS A 59 -10.39 -23.65 5.48
N PRO A 60 -9.05 -23.64 5.43
CA PRO A 60 -8.23 -24.24 6.49
C PRO A 60 -8.43 -23.53 7.84
N PHE A 61 -8.70 -22.22 7.84
CA PHE A 61 -8.98 -21.47 9.06
C PHE A 61 -10.26 -21.94 9.77
N THR A 62 -11.37 -22.11 9.03
CA THR A 62 -12.60 -22.69 9.60
C THR A 62 -12.41 -24.13 10.07
N GLY A 63 -11.58 -24.92 9.38
CA GLY A 63 -11.19 -26.27 9.81
C GLY A 63 -10.44 -26.28 11.14
N LEU A 64 -9.51 -25.34 11.34
CA LEU A 64 -8.80 -25.17 12.61
C LEU A 64 -9.76 -24.79 13.74
N ILE A 65 -10.63 -23.81 13.53
CA ILE A 65 -11.62 -23.38 14.53
C ILE A 65 -12.51 -24.55 14.95
N ASN A 66 -13.06 -25.30 13.98
CA ASN A 66 -13.91 -26.44 14.26
C ASN A 66 -13.17 -27.55 15.03
N SER A 67 -11.89 -27.76 14.74
CA SER A 67 -11.07 -28.75 15.43
C SER A 67 -10.81 -28.33 16.89
N ILE A 68 -10.46 -27.06 17.11
CA ILE A 68 -10.26 -26.50 18.46
C ILE A 68 -11.56 -26.56 19.26
N TYR A 69 -12.69 -26.21 18.65
CA TYR A 69 -14.00 -26.22 19.31
C TYR A 69 -14.40 -27.62 19.79
N ARG A 70 -14.16 -28.64 18.96
CA ARG A 70 -14.40 -30.05 19.35
C ARG A 70 -13.55 -30.45 20.55
N ILE A 71 -12.25 -30.12 20.52
CA ILE A 71 -11.34 -30.41 21.64
C ILE A 71 -11.80 -29.70 22.92
N LEU A 72 -12.32 -28.47 22.81
CA LEU A 72 -12.81 -27.71 23.96
C LEU A 72 -14.07 -28.34 24.59
N LEU A 73 -14.99 -28.86 23.76
CA LEU A 73 -16.23 -29.48 24.22
C LEU A 73 -16.01 -30.84 24.87
N ASP A 74 -15.05 -31.61 24.38
CA ASP A 74 -14.72 -32.94 24.88
C ASP A 74 -13.70 -32.90 26.04
N MET A 75 -13.30 -31.70 26.48
CA MET A 75 -12.29 -31.53 27.53
C MET A 75 -12.88 -31.83 28.92
N PRO A 76 -12.24 -32.72 29.73
CA PRO A 76 -12.64 -32.93 31.12
C PRO A 76 -12.50 -31.63 31.93
N MET A 77 -13.48 -31.38 32.81
CA MET A 77 -13.55 -30.15 33.63
C MET A 77 -12.33 -29.94 34.55
N ASP A 78 -11.52 -30.97 34.79
CA ASP A 78 -10.30 -30.92 35.61
C ASP A 78 -9.16 -30.13 34.94
N PHE A 79 -9.24 -29.84 33.64
CA PHE A 79 -8.25 -29.05 32.89
C PHE A 79 -8.57 -27.55 32.82
N LEU A 80 -9.73 -27.11 33.32
CA LEU A 80 -10.09 -25.68 33.36
C LEU A 80 -9.12 -24.78 34.17
N PRO A 81 -8.54 -25.21 35.31
CA PRO A 81 -7.62 -24.36 36.07
C PRO A 81 -6.30 -24.08 35.34
N SER A 82 -5.87 -24.98 34.45
CA SER A 82 -4.65 -24.81 33.66
C SER A 82 -4.90 -24.03 32.36
N ALA A 83 -6.09 -24.15 31.75
CA ALA A 83 -6.47 -23.39 30.57
C ALA A 83 -6.61 -21.87 30.83
N THR A 84 -7.08 -21.47 32.02
CA THR A 84 -7.21 -20.05 32.40
C THR A 84 -5.86 -19.34 32.52
N ALA A 85 -4.76 -20.06 32.71
CA ALA A 85 -3.40 -19.50 32.68
C ALA A 85 -2.94 -19.10 31.27
N TYR A 86 -3.52 -19.68 30.21
CA TYR A 86 -3.18 -19.40 28.80
C TYR A 86 -4.17 -18.45 28.11
N LEU A 87 -5.36 -18.22 28.69
CA LEU A 87 -6.31 -17.22 28.16
C LEU A 87 -5.71 -15.81 27.99
N PRO A 88 -4.88 -15.29 28.93
CA PRO A 88 -4.26 -13.98 28.78
C PRO A 88 -3.32 -13.91 27.58
N SER A 89 -2.53 -14.96 27.30
CA SER A 89 -1.60 -14.97 26.18
C SER A 89 -2.31 -15.10 24.83
N LEU A 90 -3.42 -15.83 24.79
CA LEU A 90 -4.26 -15.94 23.60
C LEU A 90 -4.93 -14.60 23.27
N GLN A 91 -5.47 -13.91 24.27
CA GLN A 91 -6.00 -12.56 24.10
C GLN A 91 -4.94 -11.59 23.59
N LEU A 92 -3.73 -11.63 24.14
CA LEU A 92 -2.61 -10.77 23.75
C LEU A 92 -2.12 -11.06 22.33
N THR A 93 -2.12 -12.32 21.90
CA THR A 93 -1.76 -12.72 20.54
C THR A 93 -2.81 -12.26 19.53
N VAL A 94 -4.10 -12.43 19.85
CA VAL A 94 -5.21 -12.01 18.98
C VAL A 94 -5.27 -10.48 18.88
N THR A 95 -5.20 -9.77 20.00
CA THR A 95 -5.18 -8.29 19.99
C THR A 95 -3.93 -7.74 19.33
N GLY A 96 -2.75 -8.31 19.59
CA GLY A 96 -1.50 -7.94 18.94
C GLY A 96 -1.55 -8.14 17.42
N GLY A 97 -2.10 -9.27 16.96
CA GLY A 97 -2.32 -9.55 15.54
C GLY A 97 -3.30 -8.56 14.88
N LEU A 98 -4.38 -8.21 15.58
CA LEU A 98 -5.35 -7.21 15.11
C LEU A 98 -4.73 -5.81 15.00
N ILE A 99 -3.94 -5.41 15.98
CA ILE A 99 -3.21 -4.12 15.96
C ILE A 99 -2.25 -4.09 14.77
N LEU A 100 -1.46 -5.16 14.57
CA LEU A 100 -0.53 -5.25 13.44
C LEU A 100 -1.27 -5.18 12.10
N PHE A 101 -2.41 -5.86 11.97
CA PHE A 101 -3.25 -5.80 10.78
C PHE A 101 -3.76 -4.37 10.51
N VAL A 102 -4.25 -3.67 11.54
CA VAL A 102 -4.71 -2.27 11.43
C VAL A 102 -3.56 -1.34 11.04
N VAL A 103 -2.37 -1.51 11.62
CA VAL A 103 -1.17 -0.71 11.29
C VAL A 103 -0.76 -0.93 9.83
N LEU A 104 -0.72 -2.17 9.36
CA LEU A 104 -0.39 -2.49 7.97
C LEU A 104 -1.43 -1.89 7.00
N MET A 105 -2.71 -1.98 7.34
CA MET A 105 -3.78 -1.34 6.56
C MET A 105 -3.62 0.19 6.53
N SER A 106 -3.36 0.82 7.68
CA SER A 106 -3.14 2.27 7.77
C SER A 106 -1.93 2.73 6.96
N LEU A 107 -0.80 2.01 7.05
CA LEU A 107 0.39 2.27 6.23
C LEU A 107 0.10 2.13 4.74
N SER A 108 -0.67 1.11 4.34
CA SER A 108 -1.07 0.95 2.94
C SER A 108 -1.93 2.11 2.42
N MET A 109 -2.70 2.77 3.30
CA MET A 109 -3.52 3.94 2.95
C MET A 109 -2.70 5.24 2.91
N LEU A 110 -1.54 5.30 3.58
CA LEU A 110 -0.63 6.45 3.59
C LEU A 110 0.38 6.43 2.42
N GLU A 111 0.61 5.27 1.80
CA GLU A 111 1.43 5.15 0.59
C GLU A 111 0.74 5.67 -0.69
N ASP A 112 -0.54 6.09 -0.59
CA ASP A 112 -1.36 6.62 -1.69
C ASP A 112 -1.30 8.15 -1.84
#